data_AF-A0A497SCQ5-F1
#
_entry.id   AF-A0A497SCQ5-F1
#
_cell.length_a   1.000
_cell.length_b   1.000
_cell.length_c   1.000
_cell.angle_alpha   90.00
_cell.angle_beta   90.00
_cell.angle_gamma   90.00
#
_symmetry.space_group_name_H-M   'P 1'
#
loop_
_entity.id
_entity.type
_entity.pdbx_description
1 polymer ?
#
loop_
_entity_poly.entity_id
_entity_poly.type
_entity_poly.pdbx_seq_one_letter_code
_entity_poly.pdbx_strand_id
1 'polypeptide(L)'
;MGKRIILMFMLLFILVVGDIYAIRVGIVVTFPNNYTFTQCVNVPENIDGYEIMQKTDLSLEWSYHNAFGHSLCRIFDTGCPASNCFCNDKYWNFYTAGIGDREWRYSSVGFDGGSSCNEHYCAKDGDLLGFAYGGFGTKPKFFEFRDVCRDNKIDNKNKGSESKIIGKIIKSEVNDTPVFISLILIGLLVIYFVYKYW
;
A
#
# COMPACT_ATOMS: atom_id res chain seq x y z
N MET A 1 15.23 50.30 -14.62
CA MET A 1 14.19 49.32 -15.01
C MET A 1 14.70 47.87 -14.98
N GLY A 2 15.91 47.56 -15.47
CA GLY A 2 16.44 46.19 -15.53
C GLY A 2 16.65 45.44 -14.21
N LYS A 3 17.03 46.12 -13.11
CA LYS A 3 17.26 45.46 -11.80
C LYS A 3 16.00 44.83 -11.18
N ARG A 4 14.81 45.41 -11.43
CA ARG A 4 13.52 44.87 -10.93
C ARG A 4 13.04 43.66 -11.74
N ILE A 5 13.34 43.64 -13.04
CA ILE A 5 13.04 42.51 -13.93
C ILE A 5 13.93 41.31 -13.59
N ILE A 6 15.21 41.54 -13.34
CA ILE A 6 16.16 40.47 -12.92
C ILE A 6 15.74 39.87 -11.57
N LEU A 7 15.32 40.71 -10.60
CA LEU A 7 14.85 40.21 -9.29
C LEU A 7 13.57 39.37 -9.40
N MET A 8 12.63 39.77 -10.28
CA MET A 8 11.41 38.99 -10.54
C MET A 8 11.72 37.66 -11.22
N PHE A 9 12.64 37.62 -12.19
CA PHE A 9 13.06 36.36 -12.83
C PHE A 9 13.79 35.44 -11.85
N MET A 10 14.61 35.97 -10.93
CA MET A 10 15.25 35.17 -9.87
C MET A 10 14.23 34.59 -8.88
N LEU A 11 13.25 35.37 -8.43
CA LEU A 11 12.17 34.89 -7.55
C LEU A 11 11.29 33.85 -8.24
N LEU A 12 11.03 34.01 -9.54
CA LEU A 12 10.29 33.05 -10.34
C LEU A 12 11.09 31.75 -10.53
N PHE A 13 12.41 31.83 -10.71
CA PHE A 13 13.27 30.64 -10.84
C PHE A 13 13.38 29.88 -9.51
N ILE A 14 13.46 30.58 -8.37
CA ILE A 14 13.50 29.98 -7.02
C ILE A 14 12.20 29.24 -6.69
N LEU A 15 11.04 29.74 -7.15
CA LEU A 15 9.76 29.03 -7.01
C LEU A 15 9.66 27.77 -7.89
N VAL A 16 10.51 27.64 -8.91
CA VAL A 16 10.53 26.50 -9.85
C VAL A 16 11.52 25.41 -9.43
N VAL A 17 12.50 25.67 -8.55
CA VAL A 17 13.47 24.64 -8.07
C VAL A 17 12.89 23.72 -6.98
N GLY A 18 11.56 23.65 -6.86
CA GLY A 18 10.85 22.81 -5.91
C GLY A 18 10.72 21.35 -6.31
N ASP A 19 11.49 20.85 -7.29
CA ASP A 19 11.65 19.42 -7.51
C ASP A 19 12.58 18.85 -6.43
N ILE A 20 12.10 18.89 -5.19
CA ILE A 20 12.66 18.15 -4.07
C ILE A 20 12.56 16.68 -4.47
N TYR A 21 13.71 15.99 -4.51
CA TYR A 21 13.87 14.59 -4.91
C TYR A 21 12.73 13.69 -4.40
N ALA A 22 11.68 13.57 -5.20
CA ALA A 22 10.51 12.77 -4.86
C ALA A 22 10.85 11.32 -5.16
N ILE A 23 10.89 10.52 -4.11
CA ILE A 23 11.06 9.07 -4.18
C ILE A 23 9.70 8.39 -4.17
N ARG A 24 9.65 7.14 -4.64
CA ARG A 24 8.44 6.32 -4.65
C ARG A 24 8.48 5.30 -3.54
N VAL A 25 7.39 5.24 -2.79
CA VAL A 25 7.16 4.24 -1.75
C VAL A 25 5.85 3.53 -2.05
N GLY A 26 5.87 2.21 -2.07
CA GLY A 26 4.66 1.40 -2.24
C GLY A 26 4.06 1.04 -0.89
N ILE A 27 2.74 1.15 -0.77
CA ILE A 27 1.97 0.83 0.42
C ILE A 27 1.14 -0.41 0.14
N VAL A 28 1.17 -1.38 1.05
CA VAL A 28 0.40 -2.61 0.98
C VAL A 28 -0.29 -2.86 2.31
N VAL A 29 -1.63 -2.83 2.32
CA VAL A 29 -2.44 -3.10 3.52
C VAL A 29 -3.29 -4.32 3.28
N THR A 30 -3.15 -5.36 4.11
CA THR A 30 -4.01 -6.55 4.08
C THR A 30 -4.96 -6.54 5.28
N PHE A 31 -6.25 -6.55 4.99
CA PHE A 31 -7.32 -6.56 5.98
C PHE A 31 -7.68 -8.00 6.38
N PRO A 32 -8.31 -8.23 7.55
CA PRO A 32 -8.65 -9.58 8.03
C PRO A 32 -9.53 -10.41 7.11
N ASN A 33 -10.28 -9.78 6.21
CA ASN A 33 -11.10 -10.45 5.19
C ASN A 33 -10.32 -10.80 3.90
N ASN A 34 -8.98 -10.78 3.95
CA ASN A 34 -8.06 -10.98 2.82
C ASN A 34 -8.21 -9.95 1.69
N TYR A 35 -8.90 -8.84 1.95
CA TYR A 35 -8.87 -7.70 1.06
C TYR A 35 -7.50 -7.01 1.15
N THR A 36 -6.94 -6.62 0.01
CA THR A 36 -5.68 -5.88 -0.03
C THR A 36 -5.87 -4.53 -0.72
N PHE A 37 -5.43 -3.47 -0.04
CA PHE A 37 -5.23 -2.15 -0.61
C PHE A 37 -3.77 -1.98 -0.99
N THR A 38 -3.53 -1.43 -2.19
CA THR A 38 -2.18 -1.04 -2.63
C THR A 38 -2.19 0.37 -3.22
N GLN A 39 -1.17 1.15 -2.90
CA GLN A 39 -0.98 2.49 -3.46
C GLN A 39 0.51 2.79 -3.60
N CYS A 40 0.89 3.48 -4.67
CA CYS A 40 2.21 4.08 -4.77
C CYS A 40 2.11 5.57 -4.44
N VAL A 41 2.98 6.06 -3.56
CA VAL A 41 3.03 7.48 -3.19
C VAL A 41 4.39 8.07 -3.56
N ASN A 42 4.37 9.33 -4.02
CA ASN A 42 5.58 10.13 -4.24
C ASN A 42 5.80 11.01 -3.01
N VAL A 43 6.97 10.91 -2.39
CA VAL A 43 7.30 11.60 -1.15
C VAL A 43 8.74 12.09 -1.16
N PRO A 44 9.12 13.10 -0.37
CA PRO A 44 10.53 13.46 -0.18
C PRO A 44 11.36 12.28 0.35
N GLU A 45 12.63 12.21 -0.01
CA GLU A 45 13.55 11.24 0.59
C GLU A 45 13.69 11.45 2.12
N ASN A 46 13.87 10.36 2.87
CA ASN A 46 13.98 10.32 4.34
C ASN A 46 12.76 10.82 5.11
N ILE A 47 11.61 11.01 4.45
CA ILE A 47 10.35 11.25 5.15
C ILE A 47 10.02 10.07 6.09
N ASP A 48 9.38 10.35 7.21
CA ASP A 48 9.01 9.32 8.19
C ASP A 48 7.77 8.52 7.77
N GLY A 49 7.59 7.36 8.38
CA GLY A 49 6.49 6.45 8.07
C GLY A 49 5.10 7.01 8.38
N TYR A 50 4.99 7.91 9.37
CA TYR A 50 3.72 8.51 9.73
C TYR A 50 3.28 9.49 8.64
N GLU A 51 4.18 10.40 8.24
CA GLU A 51 3.91 11.38 7.19
C GLU A 51 3.63 10.73 5.82
N ILE A 52 4.31 9.62 5.48
CA ILE A 52 4.02 8.83 4.27
C ILE A 52 2.58 8.34 4.28
N MET A 53 2.15 7.76 5.39
CA MET A 53 0.80 7.20 5.50
C MET A 53 -0.27 8.31 5.39
N GLN A 54 0.01 9.53 5.88
CA GLN A 54 -0.88 10.69 5.68
C GLN A 54 -1.05 11.10 4.20
N LYS A 55 -0.19 10.63 3.29
CA LYS A 55 -0.32 10.86 1.84
C LYS A 55 -1.14 9.79 1.12
N THR A 56 -1.59 8.76 1.82
CA THR A 56 -2.39 7.68 1.24
C THR A 56 -3.88 8.03 1.20
N ASP A 57 -4.65 7.29 0.41
CA ASP A 57 -6.11 7.41 0.35
C ASP A 57 -6.82 6.66 1.48
N LEU A 58 -6.06 6.20 2.48
CA LEU A 58 -6.58 5.46 3.62
C LEU A 58 -7.22 6.42 4.63
N SER A 59 -8.35 6.02 5.21
CA SER A 59 -8.83 6.65 6.44
C SER A 59 -8.02 6.09 7.61
N LEU A 60 -7.25 6.95 8.28
CA LEU A 60 -6.31 6.54 9.33
C LEU A 60 -6.72 7.13 10.68
N GLU A 61 -6.53 6.33 11.72
CA GLU A 61 -6.59 6.77 13.11
C GLU A 61 -5.30 6.40 13.83
N TRP A 62 -4.67 7.39 14.44
CA TRP A 62 -3.38 7.28 15.12
C TRP A 62 -3.53 7.60 16.60
N SER A 63 -2.63 7.08 17.43
CA SER A 63 -2.54 7.47 18.84
C SER A 63 -2.11 8.94 18.94
N TYR A 64 -2.19 9.51 20.14
CA TYR A 64 -1.43 10.73 20.40
C TYR A 64 0.07 10.49 20.26
N HIS A 65 0.80 11.50 19.77
CA HIS A 65 2.27 11.48 19.71
C HIS A 65 2.87 11.40 21.12
N ASN A 66 3.86 10.52 21.30
CA ASN A 66 4.66 10.44 22.52
C ASN A 66 6.15 10.27 22.19
N ALA A 67 6.99 9.93 23.17
CA ALA A 67 8.44 9.77 22.97
C ALA A 67 8.83 8.71 21.92
N PHE A 68 7.95 7.72 21.68
CA PHE A 68 8.13 6.65 20.69
C PHE A 68 7.37 6.91 19.37
N GLY A 69 6.84 8.13 19.17
CA GLY A 69 6.05 8.48 17.99
C GLY A 69 4.56 8.13 18.13
N HIS A 70 3.90 8.02 16.98
CA HIS A 70 2.51 7.61 16.83
C HIS A 70 2.40 6.10 16.60
N SER A 71 1.36 5.49 17.15
CA SER A 71 0.92 4.13 16.81
C SER A 71 -0.23 4.17 15.82
N LEU A 72 -0.21 3.29 14.81
CA LEU A 72 -1.32 3.12 13.89
C LEU A 72 -2.42 2.26 14.53
N CYS A 73 -3.56 2.88 14.83
CA CYS A 73 -4.61 2.25 15.63
C CYS A 73 -5.71 1.69 14.75
N ARG A 74 -6.10 2.43 13.71
CA ARG A 74 -7.18 2.04 12.79
C ARG A 74 -6.88 2.43 11.35
N ILE A 75 -7.29 1.56 10.43
CA ILE A 75 -7.41 1.85 9.00
C ILE A 75 -8.85 1.54 8.60
N PHE A 76 -9.56 2.52 8.04
CA PHE A 76 -11.01 2.49 7.82
C PHE A 76 -11.75 2.04 9.10
N ASP A 77 -12.48 0.94 9.05
CA ASP A 77 -13.25 0.40 10.17
C ASP A 77 -12.54 -0.75 10.89
N THR A 78 -11.26 -1.00 10.60
CA THR A 78 -10.48 -2.10 11.18
C THR A 78 -9.39 -1.58 12.11
N GLY A 79 -9.47 -1.97 13.38
CA GLY A 79 -8.48 -1.62 14.40
C GLY A 79 -9.10 -1.25 15.74
N CYS A 80 -8.31 -0.59 16.57
CA CYS A 80 -8.69 -0.08 17.88
C CYS A 80 -8.79 1.46 17.86
N PRO A 81 -9.53 2.07 18.81
CA PRO A 81 -9.58 3.53 18.93
C PRO A 81 -8.22 4.13 19.31
N ALA A 82 -7.99 5.40 18.95
CA ALA A 82 -6.77 6.18 19.21
C ALA A 82 -6.33 6.20 20.68
N SER A 83 -7.30 6.10 21.60
CA SER A 83 -7.05 6.10 23.04
C SER A 83 -6.43 4.81 23.56
N ASN A 84 -6.56 3.69 22.83
CA ASN A 84 -5.95 2.41 23.17
C ASN A 84 -5.76 1.55 21.91
N CYS A 85 -4.66 1.76 21.19
CA CYS A 85 -4.37 1.08 19.92
C CYS A 85 -4.09 -0.43 20.10
N PHE A 86 -3.85 -0.86 21.33
CA PHE A 86 -3.63 -2.24 21.75
C PHE A 86 -4.79 -2.72 22.64
N CYS A 87 -6.03 -2.44 22.20
CA CYS A 87 -7.24 -2.77 22.94
C CYS A 87 -7.52 -4.28 23.07
N ASN A 88 -6.80 -5.11 22.33
CA ASN A 88 -6.85 -6.56 22.35
C ASN A 88 -5.49 -7.16 21.93
N ASP A 89 -5.43 -8.45 21.62
CA ASP A 89 -4.23 -9.18 21.19
C ASP A 89 -3.81 -8.92 19.73
N LYS A 90 -4.53 -8.05 19.01
CA LYS A 90 -4.29 -7.71 17.60
C LYS A 90 -3.95 -6.24 17.43
N TYR A 91 -3.07 -5.97 16.50
CA TYR A 91 -2.63 -4.63 16.14
C TYR A 91 -2.20 -4.58 14.67
N TRP A 92 -1.96 -3.38 14.14
CA TRP A 92 -1.40 -3.21 12.81
C TRP A 92 0.09 -3.54 12.82
N ASN A 93 0.45 -4.72 12.34
CA ASN A 93 1.84 -5.14 12.21
C ASN A 93 2.51 -4.34 11.09
N PHE A 94 3.74 -3.85 11.31
CA PHE A 94 4.48 -3.03 10.36
C PHE A 94 5.68 -3.78 9.79
N TYR A 95 5.72 -3.90 8.47
CA TYR A 95 6.79 -4.54 7.72
C TYR A 95 7.36 -3.61 6.66
N THR A 96 8.61 -3.87 6.29
CA THR A 96 9.28 -3.24 5.16
C THR A 96 9.82 -4.30 4.19
N ALA A 97 9.95 -3.91 2.93
CA ALA A 97 10.67 -4.65 1.89
C ALA A 97 11.20 -3.65 0.87
N GLY A 98 12.19 -4.02 0.06
CA GLY A 98 12.74 -3.18 -1.00
C GLY A 98 12.61 -3.79 -2.40
N ILE A 99 13.16 -3.09 -3.39
CA ILE A 99 13.29 -3.60 -4.75
C ILE A 99 14.12 -4.89 -4.76
N GLY A 100 13.55 -5.97 -5.31
CA GLY A 100 14.21 -7.26 -5.44
C GLY A 100 14.02 -8.20 -4.25
N ASP A 101 13.51 -7.70 -3.13
CA ASP A 101 13.10 -8.55 -2.00
C ASP A 101 11.92 -9.43 -2.41
N ARG A 102 11.79 -10.58 -1.74
CA ARG A 102 10.70 -11.55 -1.95
C ARG A 102 9.92 -11.88 -0.68
N GLU A 103 10.26 -11.21 0.42
CA GLU A 103 9.62 -11.41 1.71
C GLU A 103 9.60 -10.12 2.53
N TRP A 104 8.67 -10.07 3.46
CA TRP A 104 8.52 -8.97 4.41
C TRP A 104 9.52 -9.09 5.57
N ARG A 105 10.18 -7.97 5.90
CA ARG A 105 10.99 -7.81 7.10
C ARG A 105 10.19 -7.03 8.15
N TYR A 106 10.04 -7.59 9.35
CA TYR A 106 9.35 -6.88 10.44
C TYR A 106 10.14 -5.62 10.78
N SER A 107 9.49 -4.46 10.86
CA SER A 107 10.18 -3.22 11.18
C SER A 107 10.67 -3.24 12.62
N SER A 108 11.95 -2.95 12.84
CA SER A 108 12.53 -2.82 14.18
C SER A 108 12.29 -1.46 14.82
N VAL A 109 11.73 -0.51 14.08
CA VAL A 109 11.48 0.87 14.50
C VAL A 109 10.04 1.28 14.19
N GLY A 110 9.57 2.32 14.88
CA GLY A 110 8.26 2.91 14.67
C GLY A 110 8.14 3.69 13.36
N PHE A 111 6.96 4.28 13.15
CA PHE A 111 6.68 5.13 12.00
C PHE A 111 7.45 6.45 12.07
N ASP A 112 7.46 7.07 13.24
CA ASP A 112 8.08 8.34 13.58
C ASP A 112 8.57 8.31 15.04
N GLY A 113 8.95 9.48 15.58
CA GLY A 113 9.51 9.61 16.94
C GLY A 113 11.04 9.51 16.97
N GLY A 114 11.66 9.96 18.06
CA GLY A 114 13.12 10.12 18.10
C GLY A 114 13.63 11.26 17.19
N SER A 115 14.95 11.32 16.98
CA SER A 115 15.60 12.43 16.25
C SER A 115 16.29 12.00 14.95
N SER A 116 16.33 10.70 14.65
CA SER A 116 17.10 10.17 13.52
C SER A 116 16.50 8.91 12.92
N CYS A 117 16.90 8.59 11.68
CA CYS A 117 16.51 7.39 10.94
C CYS A 117 16.96 6.04 11.55
N ASN A 118 17.66 6.07 12.69
CA ASN A 118 17.97 4.88 13.47
C ASN A 118 16.90 4.58 14.53
N GLU A 119 16.00 5.54 14.79
CA GLU A 119 14.99 5.48 15.85
C GLU A 119 13.58 5.36 15.27
N HIS A 120 13.37 5.84 14.04
CA HIS A 120 12.14 5.67 13.26
C HIS A 120 12.45 5.27 11.82
N TYR A 121 11.42 4.84 11.11
CA TYR A 121 11.51 4.54 9.69
C TYR A 121 11.74 5.80 8.85
N CYS A 122 12.76 5.79 7.99
CA CYS A 122 12.98 6.82 6.98
C CYS A 122 12.92 6.22 5.58
N ALA A 123 12.12 6.84 4.70
CA ALA A 123 11.90 6.33 3.36
C ALA A 123 13.12 6.44 2.43
N LYS A 124 13.28 5.41 1.60
CA LYS A 124 14.16 5.36 0.44
C LYS A 124 13.35 5.00 -0.81
N ASP A 125 13.84 5.42 -1.98
CA ASP A 125 13.20 5.06 -3.24
C ASP A 125 13.15 3.54 -3.40
N GLY A 126 11.98 3.02 -3.75
CA GLY A 126 11.80 1.59 -3.93
C GLY A 126 11.32 0.84 -2.68
N ASP A 127 11.13 1.53 -1.56
CA ASP A 127 10.62 0.90 -0.35
C ASP A 127 9.15 0.48 -0.49
N LEU A 128 8.82 -0.63 0.18
CA LEU A 128 7.48 -1.14 0.39
C LEU A 128 7.16 -1.12 1.88
N LEU A 129 6.04 -0.48 2.25
CA LEU A 129 5.49 -0.53 3.60
C LEU A 129 4.30 -1.48 3.63
N GLY A 130 4.41 -2.52 4.46
CA GLY A 130 3.41 -3.56 4.61
C GLY A 130 2.68 -3.47 5.96
N PHE A 131 1.35 -3.55 5.92
CA PHE A 131 0.50 -3.53 7.11
C PHE A 131 -0.52 -4.66 7.12
N ALA A 132 -0.65 -5.36 8.24
CA ALA A 132 -1.73 -6.33 8.45
C ALA A 132 -2.25 -6.30 9.89
N TYR A 133 -3.57 -6.30 10.04
CA TYR A 133 -4.22 -6.33 11.35
C TYR A 133 -4.34 -7.76 11.86
N GLY A 134 -3.69 -8.06 12.98
CA GLY A 134 -3.70 -9.39 13.56
C GLY A 134 -2.74 -9.52 14.74
N GLY A 135 -2.59 -10.73 15.26
CA GLY A 135 -1.59 -11.02 16.29
C GLY A 135 -0.17 -10.81 15.79
N PHE A 136 0.80 -10.85 16.71
CA PHE A 136 2.22 -10.70 16.37
C PHE A 136 2.63 -11.62 15.23
N GLY A 137 3.33 -11.07 14.23
CA GLY A 137 3.82 -11.83 13.09
C GLY A 137 2.81 -12.00 11.95
N THR A 138 1.60 -11.43 12.06
CA THR A 138 0.64 -11.41 10.95
C THR A 138 1.22 -10.59 9.79
N LYS A 139 1.56 -11.25 8.69
CA LYS A 139 2.17 -10.61 7.51
C LYS A 139 1.09 -10.15 6.51
N PRO A 140 1.26 -9.00 5.86
CA PRO A 140 0.45 -8.65 4.70
C PRO A 140 0.76 -9.56 3.52
N LYS A 141 -0.14 -9.59 2.54
CA LYS A 141 0.13 -10.21 1.24
C LYS A 141 1.35 -9.52 0.60
N PHE A 142 2.30 -10.30 0.10
CA PHE A 142 3.49 -9.75 -0.55
C PHE A 142 3.21 -9.35 -2.00
N PHE A 143 3.71 -8.19 -2.40
CA PHE A 143 3.73 -7.70 -3.78
C PHE A 143 5.15 -7.20 -4.06
N GLU A 144 5.64 -7.37 -5.29
CA GLU A 144 6.88 -6.71 -5.68
C GLU A 144 6.67 -5.20 -5.82
N PHE A 145 7.71 -4.41 -5.56
CA PHE A 145 7.65 -2.95 -5.70
C PHE A 145 7.11 -2.52 -7.07
N ARG A 146 7.57 -3.18 -8.14
CA ARG A 146 7.12 -2.91 -9.51
C ARG A 146 5.63 -3.11 -9.72
N ASP A 147 4.98 -3.98 -8.94
CA ASP A 147 3.56 -4.27 -9.08
C ASP A 147 2.69 -3.22 -8.41
N VAL A 148 3.18 -2.65 -7.29
CA VAL A 148 2.52 -1.57 -6.55
C VAL A 148 2.77 -0.22 -7.24
N CYS A 149 4.01 0.03 -7.64
CA CYS A 149 4.49 1.27 -8.23
C CYS A 149 4.77 1.13 -9.74
N ARG A 150 3.81 0.60 -10.51
CA ARG A 150 3.94 0.50 -11.98
C ARG A 150 4.12 1.89 -12.61
N ASP A 151 5.07 2.01 -13.52
CA ASP A 151 5.17 3.18 -14.38
C ASP A 151 4.02 3.16 -15.40
N ASN A 152 3.09 4.11 -15.28
CA ASN A 152 1.97 4.31 -16.22
C ASN A 152 2.40 4.50 -17.69
N LYS A 153 3.71 4.61 -17.99
CA LYS A 153 4.24 4.65 -19.36
C LYS A 153 4.01 3.33 -20.12
N ILE A 154 3.79 2.21 -19.44
CA ILE A 154 3.55 0.90 -20.10
C ILE A 154 2.08 0.76 -20.55
N ASP A 155 1.13 1.43 -19.89
CA ASP A 155 -0.30 1.27 -20.16
C ASP A 155 -0.80 2.07 -21.37
N ASN A 156 -0.10 3.14 -21.77
CA ASN A 156 -0.48 3.98 -22.91
C ASN A 156 -0.24 3.34 -24.29
N LYS A 157 0.33 2.14 -24.38
CA LYS A 157 0.41 1.38 -25.64
C LYS A 157 -0.77 0.43 -25.88
N ASN A 158 -1.60 0.15 -24.86
CA ASN A 158 -2.54 -0.99 -24.92
C ASN A 158 -3.96 -0.76 -24.37
N LYS A 159 -4.46 0.48 -24.22
CA LYS A 159 -5.89 0.64 -23.95
C LYS A 159 -6.46 1.99 -24.37
N GLY A 160 -7.40 1.93 -25.31
CA GLY A 160 -8.46 2.92 -25.39
C GLY A 160 -9.36 2.83 -24.17
N SER A 161 -9.84 4.01 -23.76
CA SER A 161 -10.91 4.28 -22.81
C SER A 161 -10.64 4.03 -21.30
N GLU A 162 -10.67 5.16 -20.59
CA GLU A 162 -10.86 5.39 -19.15
C GLU A 162 -9.67 5.23 -18.20
N SER A 163 -8.92 6.34 -18.11
CA SER A 163 -8.09 6.75 -16.98
C SER A 163 -8.96 7.16 -15.78
N LYS A 164 -8.75 6.52 -14.63
CA LYS A 164 -8.58 7.13 -13.28
C LYS A 164 -8.54 6.00 -12.23
N ILE A 165 -7.36 5.43 -11.96
CA ILE A 165 -7.20 4.47 -10.85
C ILE A 165 -6.58 5.22 -9.66
N ILE A 166 -7.46 5.68 -8.78
CA ILE A 166 -7.15 6.06 -7.39
C ILE A 166 -7.46 4.82 -6.57
N GLY A 167 -6.41 4.13 -6.08
CA GLY A 167 -6.49 2.90 -5.29
C GLY A 167 -6.94 1.65 -6.07
N LYS A 168 -6.12 0.60 -6.12
CA LYS A 168 -6.55 -0.71 -6.64
C LYS A 168 -7.08 -1.57 -5.49
N ILE A 169 -8.39 -1.68 -5.39
CA ILE A 169 -9.09 -2.63 -4.52
C ILE A 169 -9.06 -4.00 -5.22
N ILE A 170 -8.12 -4.88 -4.88
CA ILE A 170 -8.09 -6.24 -5.46
C ILE A 170 -8.92 -7.16 -4.57
N LYS A 171 -10.16 -7.46 -4.99
CA LYS A 171 -10.92 -8.59 -4.44
C LYS A 171 -10.28 -9.88 -4.95
N SER A 172 -10.07 -10.87 -4.08
CA SER A 172 -9.60 -12.19 -4.50
C SER A 172 -10.60 -12.77 -5.50
N GLU A 173 -10.15 -13.12 -6.70
CA GLU A 173 -10.88 -14.06 -7.56
C GLU A 173 -11.02 -15.36 -6.78
N VAL A 174 -12.26 -15.74 -6.47
CA VAL A 174 -12.56 -17.10 -6.05
C VAL A 174 -12.39 -17.95 -7.31
N ASN A 175 -11.49 -18.92 -7.27
CA ASN A 175 -11.22 -19.80 -8.40
C ASN A 175 -12.39 -20.79 -8.52
N ASP A 176 -13.45 -20.40 -9.24
CA ASP A 176 -14.68 -21.21 -9.44
C ASP A 176 -14.52 -22.35 -10.44
N THR A 177 -13.31 -22.52 -11.01
CA THR A 177 -12.95 -23.59 -11.94
C THR A 177 -13.36 -25.01 -11.51
N PRO A 178 -13.25 -25.45 -10.23
CA PRO A 178 -13.66 -26.81 -9.85
C PRO A 178 -15.18 -27.00 -9.86
N VAL A 179 -15.99 -25.94 -9.70
CA VAL A 179 -17.46 -26.02 -9.71
C VAL A 179 -17.96 -26.23 -11.15
N PHE A 180 -17.41 -25.48 -12.11
CA PHE A 180 -17.76 -25.62 -13.53
C PHE A 180 -17.39 -27.00 -14.10
N ILE A 181 -16.21 -27.54 -13.75
CA ILE A 181 -15.79 -28.88 -14.17
C ILE A 181 -16.74 -29.94 -13.60
N SER A 182 -17.18 -29.78 -12.34
CA SER A 182 -18.11 -30.71 -11.70
C SER A 182 -19.49 -30.73 -12.39
N LEU A 183 -20.02 -29.57 -12.77
CA LEU A 183 -21.31 -29.47 -13.47
C LEU A 183 -21.24 -30.06 -14.88
N ILE A 184 -20.14 -29.88 -15.61
CA ILE A 184 -19.93 -30.47 -16.94
C ILE A 184 -19.87 -32.00 -16.85
N LEU A 185 -19.14 -32.54 -15.87
CA LEU A 185 -19.07 -34.00 -15.66
C LEU A 185 -20.42 -34.60 -15.29
N ILE A 186 -21.19 -33.94 -14.43
CA ILE A 186 -22.55 -34.37 -14.08
C ILE A 186 -23.45 -34.34 -15.33
N GLY A 187 -23.39 -33.27 -16.13
CA GLY A 187 -24.14 -33.17 -17.38
C GLY A 187 -23.79 -34.28 -18.37
N LEU A 188 -22.50 -34.55 -18.58
CA LEU A 188 -22.04 -35.63 -19.46
C LEU A 188 -22.46 -37.02 -18.96
N LEU A 189 -22.43 -37.25 -17.63
CA LEU A 189 -22.93 -38.49 -17.04
C LEU A 189 -24.43 -38.66 -17.27
N VAL A 190 -25.23 -37.62 -17.04
CA VAL A 190 -26.68 -37.66 -17.30
C VAL A 190 -26.96 -37.96 -18.77
N ILE A 191 -26.27 -37.29 -19.70
CA ILE A 191 -26.42 -37.55 -21.14
C ILE A 191 -26.03 -39.00 -21.48
N TYR A 192 -24.93 -39.51 -20.94
CA TYR A 192 -24.50 -40.89 -21.14
C TYR A 192 -25.53 -41.90 -20.63
N PHE A 193 -26.09 -41.69 -19.43
CA PHE A 193 -27.10 -42.58 -18.87
C PHE A 193 -28.41 -42.53 -19.65
N VAL A 194 -28.85 -41.36 -20.11
CA VAL A 194 -30.02 -41.23 -20.98
C VAL A 194 -29.77 -41.93 -22.31
N TYR A 195 -28.62 -41.71 -22.96
CA TYR A 195 -28.33 -42.31 -24.26
C TYR A 195 -28.09 -43.84 -24.21
N LYS A 196 -27.61 -44.37 -23.08
CA LYS A 196 -27.29 -45.80 -22.96
C LYS A 196 -28.46 -46.67 -22.52
N TYR A 197 -29.43 -46.09 -21.79
CA TYR A 197 -30.53 -46.84 -21.15
C TYR A 197 -31.92 -46.47 -21.68
N TRP A 198 -31.99 -45.66 -22.74
CA TRP A 198 -33.13 -45.49 -23.64
C TRP A 198 -32.71 -45.89 -25.05
#